data_AF-A0A2G5SJ57-F1
#
_entry.id   AF-A0A2G5SJ57-F1
#
_cell.length_a   1.000
_cell.length_b   1.000
_cell.length_c   1.000
_cell.angle_alpha   90.00
_cell.angle_beta   90.00
_cell.angle_gamma   90.00
#
_symmetry.space_group_name_H-M   'P 1'
#
loop_
_entity.id
_entity.type
_entity.pdbx_description
1 polymer ?
#
loop_
_entity_poly.entity_id
_entity_poly.type
_entity_poly.pdbx_seq_one_letter_code
_entity_poly.pdbx_strand_id
1 'polypeptide(L)'
;MFLDSMENKDHRALIEWLNGFPNGIKFSYISGDSVSNENMVSLMQTYQCSQTLRFYGQHGFRIAPLPLKATDLRIDHSHWMTVANVLQLEYVVAFKLENARHFTDIDFNTILKRIISGALPKMVYAHLELKRTYNKDSICWDIPMI
;
A
#
# COMPACT_ATOMS: atom_id res chain seq x y z
N MET A 1 -6.21 4.61 -13.85
CA MET A 1 -5.04 4.80 -14.71
C MET A 1 -4.41 3.43 -14.94
N PHE A 2 -4.39 2.98 -16.19
CA PHE A 2 -3.74 1.73 -16.60
C PHE A 2 -2.38 2.09 -17.21
N LEU A 3 -1.32 1.87 -16.45
CA LEU A 3 0.04 2.22 -16.83
C LEU A 3 0.61 1.28 -17.90
N ASP A 4 0.06 0.07 -18.02
CA ASP A 4 0.47 -0.94 -19.02
C ASP A 4 0.33 -0.47 -20.46
N SER A 5 -0.62 0.42 -20.73
CA SER A 5 -0.80 1.02 -22.06
C SER A 5 0.27 2.07 -22.43
N MET A 6 1.19 2.38 -21.50
CA MET A 6 2.20 3.44 -21.65
C MET A 6 3.64 2.91 -21.62
N GLU A 7 3.83 1.64 -22.01
CA GLU A 7 5.11 0.90 -22.02
C GLU A 7 6.35 1.80 -22.14
N ASN A 8 7.20 1.77 -21.10
CA ASN A 8 8.56 2.31 -21.07
C ASN A 8 8.78 3.79 -21.43
N LYS A 9 7.74 4.64 -21.36
CA LYS A 9 7.91 6.09 -21.48
C LYS A 9 7.99 6.75 -20.10
N ASP A 10 8.72 7.85 -20.04
CA ASP A 10 8.81 8.72 -18.86
C ASP A 10 7.41 9.12 -18.37
N HIS A 11 6.99 8.55 -17.23
CA HIS A 11 5.68 8.81 -16.65
C HIS A 11 5.58 10.18 -15.96
N ARG A 12 6.69 10.93 -15.84
CA ARG A 12 6.71 12.23 -15.13
C ARG A 12 5.70 13.22 -15.70
N ALA A 13 5.60 13.35 -17.02
CA ALA A 13 4.66 14.28 -17.65
C ALA A 13 3.20 13.99 -17.28
N LEU A 14 2.83 12.70 -17.19
CA LEU A 14 1.49 12.31 -16.76
C LEU A 14 1.25 12.64 -15.29
N ILE A 15 2.24 12.42 -14.42
CA ILE A 15 2.13 12.73 -13.00
C ILE A 15 2.09 14.23 -12.75
N GLU A 16 2.91 15.02 -13.44
CA GLU A 16 2.85 16.47 -13.43
C GLU A 16 1.47 16.96 -13.86
N TRP A 17 0.93 16.40 -14.95
CA TRP A 17 -0.41 16.74 -15.41
C TRP A 17 -1.50 16.38 -14.37
N LEU A 18 -1.47 15.19 -13.79
CA LEU A 18 -2.42 14.76 -12.75
C LEU A 18 -2.31 15.59 -11.47
N ASN A 19 -1.10 16.01 -11.09
CA ASN A 19 -0.88 16.87 -9.94
C ASN A 19 -1.32 18.32 -10.20
N GLY A 20 -1.43 18.74 -11.46
CA GLY A 20 -1.88 20.08 -11.86
C GLY A 20 -3.39 20.33 -11.73
N PHE A 21 -4.18 19.32 -11.33
CA PHE A 21 -5.63 19.49 -11.14
C PHE A 21 -5.92 20.46 -9.98
N PRO A 22 -6.76 21.50 -10.16
CA PRO A 22 -6.95 22.57 -9.16
C PRO A 22 -7.38 22.11 -7.76
N ASN A 23 -8.06 20.96 -7.68
CA ASN A 23 -8.54 20.36 -6.42
C ASN A 23 -7.77 19.11 -6.01
N GLY A 24 -6.66 18.82 -6.70
CA GLY A 24 -5.93 17.56 -6.63
C GLY A 24 -6.76 16.36 -7.09
N ILE A 25 -6.10 15.21 -7.21
CA ILE A 25 -6.80 13.95 -7.46
C ILE A 25 -7.21 13.34 -6.11
N LYS A 26 -8.52 13.27 -5.88
CA LYS A 26 -9.08 12.71 -4.63
C LYS A 26 -9.12 11.19 -4.65
N PHE A 27 -9.41 10.59 -5.81
CA PHE A 27 -9.48 9.15 -5.98
C PHE A 27 -8.61 8.73 -7.14
N SER A 28 -7.76 7.73 -6.93
CA SER A 28 -7.01 7.10 -8.00
C SER A 28 -6.93 5.60 -7.88
N TYR A 29 -7.00 4.96 -9.04
CA TYR A 29 -6.74 3.55 -9.24
C TYR A 29 -5.58 3.42 -10.22
N ILE A 30 -4.51 2.75 -9.81
CA ILE A 30 -3.28 2.58 -10.58
C ILE A 30 -3.04 1.09 -10.74
N SER A 31 -3.04 0.63 -11.99
CA SER A 31 -2.68 -0.72 -12.38
C SER A 31 -1.52 -0.68 -13.38
N GLY A 32 -0.59 -1.62 -13.27
CA GLY A 32 0.58 -1.66 -14.14
C GLY A 32 1.39 -2.94 -13.93
N ASP A 33 1.02 -4.01 -14.63
CA ASP A 33 1.71 -5.31 -14.59
C ASP A 33 3.08 -5.27 -15.28
N SER A 34 3.28 -4.34 -16.23
CA SER A 34 4.48 -4.17 -17.05
C SER A 34 5.32 -2.94 -16.70
N VAL A 35 5.01 -2.25 -15.60
CA VAL A 35 5.74 -1.05 -15.16
C VAL A 35 6.93 -1.45 -14.30
N SER A 36 8.11 -0.88 -14.57
CA SER A 36 9.30 -1.12 -13.75
C SER A 36 9.13 -0.61 -12.31
N ASN A 37 9.86 -1.22 -11.37
CA ASN A 37 9.88 -0.81 -9.97
C ASN A 37 10.27 0.66 -9.80
N GLU A 38 11.29 1.09 -10.54
CA GLU A 38 11.83 2.45 -10.49
C GLU A 38 10.75 3.48 -10.89
N ASN A 39 10.00 3.16 -11.95
CA ASN A 39 8.91 4.01 -12.44
C ASN A 39 7.75 4.05 -11.44
N MET A 40 7.38 2.92 -10.86
CA MET A 40 6.34 2.87 -9.82
C MET A 40 6.75 3.65 -8.57
N VAL A 41 7.97 3.47 -8.08
CA VAL A 41 8.53 4.22 -6.93
C VAL A 41 8.49 5.72 -7.20
N SER A 42 9.03 6.15 -8.34
CA SER A 42 9.03 7.56 -8.74
C SER A 42 7.62 8.13 -8.81
N LEU A 43 6.68 7.37 -9.37
CA LEU A 43 5.28 7.74 -9.45
C LEU A 43 4.71 8.00 -8.06
N MET A 44 4.87 7.12 -7.08
CA MET A 44 4.23 7.33 -5.78
C MET A 44 4.93 8.36 -4.91
N GLN A 45 6.22 8.62 -5.12
CA GLN A 45 6.91 9.72 -4.45
C GLN A 45 6.38 11.08 -4.90
N THR A 46 5.97 11.18 -6.17
CA THR A 46 5.58 12.45 -6.79
C THR A 46 4.06 12.65 -6.80
N TYR A 47 3.28 11.56 -6.81
CA TYR A 47 1.84 11.61 -6.98
C TYR A 47 1.08 12.06 -5.72
N GLN A 48 0.27 13.13 -5.86
CA GLN A 48 -0.45 13.78 -4.75
C GLN A 48 -1.93 13.37 -4.68
N CYS A 49 -2.20 12.10 -4.35
CA CYS A 49 -3.57 11.67 -4.04
C CYS A 49 -3.85 11.83 -2.54
N SER A 50 -4.94 12.54 -2.20
CA SER A 50 -5.23 12.92 -0.82
C SER A 50 -6.30 12.08 -0.12
N GLN A 51 -7.20 11.39 -0.85
CA GLN A 51 -8.25 10.57 -0.24
C GLN A 51 -8.00 9.08 -0.47
N THR A 52 -8.41 8.53 -1.61
CA THR A 52 -8.35 7.09 -1.87
C THR A 52 -7.37 6.76 -2.97
N LEU A 53 -6.39 5.93 -2.63
CA LEU A 53 -5.38 5.44 -3.56
C LEU A 53 -5.43 3.92 -3.60
N ARG A 54 -5.65 3.38 -4.81
CA ARG A 54 -5.71 1.95 -5.06
C ARG A 54 -4.59 1.53 -5.99
N PHE A 55 -3.87 0.49 -5.61
CA PHE A 55 -2.79 -0.10 -6.38
C PHE A 55 -3.08 -1.56 -6.71
N TYR A 56 -2.77 -1.94 -7.94
CA TYR A 56 -2.89 -3.29 -8.45
C TYR A 56 -1.68 -3.61 -9.35
N GLY A 57 -1.01 -4.73 -9.15
CA GLY A 57 0.02 -5.20 -10.06
C GLY A 57 0.26 -6.70 -9.94
N GLN A 58 -0.07 -7.48 -10.98
CA GLN A 58 -0.03 -8.94 -10.98
C GLN A 58 1.33 -9.53 -10.61
N HIS A 59 2.42 -8.88 -11.02
CA HIS A 59 3.79 -9.34 -10.75
C HIS A 59 4.44 -8.68 -9.52
N GLY A 60 3.75 -7.69 -8.93
CA GLY A 60 4.24 -6.90 -7.79
C GLY A 60 5.40 -5.96 -8.16
N PHE A 61 5.57 -4.87 -7.39
CA PHE A 61 6.63 -3.89 -7.62
C PHE A 61 7.31 -3.43 -6.33
N ARG A 62 8.64 -3.58 -6.19
CA ARG A 62 9.36 -3.25 -4.94
C ARG A 62 9.39 -1.75 -4.68
N ILE A 63 8.96 -1.35 -3.49
CA ILE A 63 8.92 0.07 -3.12
C ILE A 63 9.66 0.33 -1.82
N ALA A 64 10.55 1.32 -1.88
CA ALA A 64 11.21 1.91 -0.73
C ALA A 64 10.20 2.56 0.25
N PRO A 65 10.57 2.88 1.48
CA PRO A 65 9.72 3.72 2.32
C PRO A 65 9.22 4.99 1.60
N LEU A 66 7.92 5.29 1.68
CA LEU A 66 7.27 6.39 0.94
C LEU A 66 6.46 7.30 1.86
N PRO A 67 6.45 8.62 1.63
CA PRO A 67 5.50 9.53 2.26
C PRO A 67 4.14 9.45 1.53
N LEU A 68 3.41 8.35 1.70
CA LEU A 68 2.04 8.23 1.19
C LEU A 68 1.13 9.22 1.93
N LYS A 69 0.43 10.08 1.18
CA LYS A 69 -0.48 11.10 1.72
C LYS A 69 -1.96 10.71 1.66
N ALA A 70 -2.29 9.58 1.05
CA ALA A 70 -3.65 9.09 0.96
C ALA A 70 -4.18 8.66 2.34
N THR A 71 -5.42 9.01 2.64
CA THR A 71 -6.10 8.57 3.88
C THR A 71 -6.71 7.18 3.74
N ASP A 72 -7.02 6.73 2.54
CA ASP A 72 -7.54 5.39 2.24
C ASP A 72 -6.61 4.74 1.21
N LEU A 73 -6.00 3.63 1.61
CA LEU A 73 -4.99 2.92 0.83
C LEU A 73 -5.42 1.47 0.63
N ARG A 74 -5.62 1.08 -0.63
CA ARG A 74 -5.83 -0.31 -1.03
C ARG A 74 -4.69 -0.79 -1.90
N ILE A 75 -4.06 -1.88 -1.51
CA ILE A 75 -3.00 -2.53 -2.28
C ILE A 75 -3.40 -3.97 -2.54
N ASP A 76 -3.48 -4.35 -3.80
CA ASP A 76 -3.68 -5.73 -4.24
C ASP A 76 -2.40 -6.27 -4.90
N HIS A 77 -2.23 -7.60 -4.85
CA HIS A 77 -1.04 -8.30 -5.32
C HIS A 77 0.25 -7.75 -4.69
N SER A 78 0.25 -7.73 -3.36
CA SER A 78 1.21 -7.02 -2.53
C SER A 78 2.56 -7.72 -2.34
N HIS A 79 3.01 -8.58 -3.25
CA HIS A 79 4.26 -9.38 -3.16
C HIS A 79 5.52 -8.59 -2.79
N TRP A 80 5.48 -7.29 -2.99
CA TRP A 80 6.53 -6.33 -2.74
C TRP A 80 6.45 -5.58 -1.41
N MET A 81 5.29 -5.61 -0.75
CA MET A 81 5.05 -4.84 0.46
C MET A 81 5.75 -5.50 1.64
N THR A 82 6.57 -4.77 2.38
CA THR A 82 7.20 -5.30 3.60
C THR A 82 6.48 -4.79 4.85
N VAL A 83 6.71 -5.45 5.99
CA VAL A 83 6.27 -4.95 7.30
C VAL A 83 6.72 -3.49 7.49
N ALA A 84 7.97 -3.17 7.19
CA ALA A 84 8.52 -1.84 7.37
C ALA A 84 7.74 -0.76 6.60
N ASN A 85 7.26 -1.07 5.39
CA ASN A 85 6.45 -0.13 4.64
C ASN A 85 5.06 0.09 5.27
N VAL A 86 4.39 -0.99 5.72
CA VAL A 86 3.08 -0.90 6.38
C VAL A 86 3.17 -0.05 7.65
N LEU A 87 4.28 -0.15 8.37
CA LEU A 87 4.53 0.60 9.61
C LEU A 87 4.84 2.09 9.40
N GLN A 88 4.90 2.58 8.17
CA GLN A 88 5.13 3.99 7.86
C GLN A 88 3.88 4.72 7.36
N LEU A 89 2.72 4.06 7.39
CA LEU A 89 1.45 4.58 6.93
C LEU A 89 0.81 5.57 7.93
N GLU A 90 1.55 6.60 8.34
CA GLU A 90 1.19 7.55 9.41
C GLU A 90 -0.11 8.32 9.12
N TYR A 91 -0.40 8.59 7.84
CA TYR A 91 -1.57 9.37 7.41
C TYR A 91 -2.76 8.51 7.00
N VAL A 92 -2.59 7.18 6.93
CA VAL A 92 -3.61 6.27 6.45
C VAL A 92 -4.63 6.00 7.56
N VAL A 93 -5.89 6.23 7.23
CA VAL A 93 -7.07 6.00 8.06
C VAL A 93 -7.65 4.61 7.79
N ALA A 94 -7.75 4.24 6.52
CA ALA A 94 -8.22 2.92 6.08
C ALA A 94 -7.16 2.23 5.24
N PHE A 95 -6.74 1.04 5.65
CA PHE A 95 -5.75 0.23 4.95
C PHE A 95 -6.34 -1.12 4.55
N LYS A 96 -6.21 -1.47 3.28
CA LYS A 96 -6.54 -2.80 2.78
C LYS A 96 -5.35 -3.40 2.03
N LEU A 97 -4.89 -4.55 2.49
CA LEU A 97 -3.82 -5.34 1.88
C LEU A 97 -4.41 -6.66 1.38
N GLU A 98 -4.46 -6.83 0.06
CA GLU A 98 -4.96 -8.04 -0.60
C GLU A 98 -3.79 -8.88 -1.16
N ASN A 99 -4.01 -10.20 -1.20
CA ASN A 99 -3.12 -11.19 -1.78
C ASN A 99 -1.66 -11.13 -1.24
N ALA A 100 -1.53 -10.95 0.08
CA ALA A 100 -0.26 -10.77 0.79
C ALA A 100 0.44 -12.09 1.12
N ARG A 101 0.60 -12.97 0.12
CA ARG A 101 1.02 -14.39 0.33
C ARG A 101 2.40 -14.55 0.94
N HIS A 102 3.30 -13.60 0.73
CA HIS A 102 4.67 -13.61 1.22
C HIS A 102 4.80 -13.15 2.68
N PHE A 103 3.78 -12.50 3.25
CA PHE A 103 3.77 -12.17 4.68
C PHE A 103 3.60 -13.45 5.49
N THR A 104 4.51 -13.67 6.43
CA THR A 104 4.44 -14.76 7.41
C THR A 104 3.49 -14.43 8.55
N ASP A 105 3.13 -15.42 9.37
CA ASP A 105 2.30 -15.19 10.56
C ASP A 105 2.99 -14.24 11.56
N ILE A 106 4.33 -14.28 11.62
CA ILE A 106 5.16 -13.36 12.42
C ILE A 106 5.04 -11.93 11.91
N ASP A 107 5.07 -11.73 10.59
CA ASP A 107 4.94 -10.41 9.99
C ASP A 107 3.56 -9.80 10.29
N PHE A 108 2.50 -10.62 10.21
CA PHE A 108 1.16 -10.20 10.58
C PHE A 108 1.04 -9.85 12.05
N ASN A 109 1.56 -10.69 12.94
CA ASN A 109 1.54 -10.41 14.37
C ASN A 109 2.29 -9.09 14.67
N THR A 110 3.39 -8.84 13.98
CA THR A 110 4.16 -7.58 14.11
C THR A 110 3.35 -6.36 13.67
N ILE A 111 2.66 -6.43 12.53
CA ILE A 111 1.79 -5.34 12.04
C ILE A 111 0.64 -5.10 13.04
N LEU A 112 -0.07 -6.16 13.43
CA LEU A 112 -1.24 -6.06 14.31
C LEU A 112 -0.87 -5.47 15.67
N LYS A 113 0.23 -5.93 16.29
CA LYS A 113 0.74 -5.35 17.55
C LYS A 113 0.98 -3.86 17.44
N ARG A 114 1.53 -3.41 16.33
CA ARG A 114 1.89 -2.01 16.14
C ARG A 114 0.67 -1.13 15.93
N ILE A 115 -0.34 -1.65 15.24
CA ILE A 115 -1.66 -1.01 15.14
C ILE A 115 -2.29 -0.91 16.54
N ILE A 116 -2.33 -2.02 17.28
CA ILE A 116 -2.94 -2.10 18.62
C ILE A 116 -2.20 -1.24 19.65
N SER A 117 -0.87 -1.11 19.55
CA SER A 117 -0.07 -0.24 20.42
C SER A 117 -0.26 1.26 20.12
N GLY A 118 -1.09 1.62 19.13
CA GLY A 118 -1.32 3.02 18.74
C GLY A 118 -0.19 3.66 17.95
N ALA A 119 0.78 2.89 17.44
CA ALA A 119 1.89 3.44 16.66
C ALA A 119 1.46 3.95 15.26
N LEU A 120 0.24 3.60 14.83
CA LEU A 120 -0.42 4.12 13.63
C LEU A 120 -1.71 4.86 14.06
N PRO A 121 -1.59 6.05 14.68
CA PRO A 121 -2.67 6.66 15.46
C PRO A 121 -3.89 7.11 14.64
N LYS A 122 -3.74 7.25 13.31
CA LYS A 122 -4.85 7.61 12.41
C LYS A 122 -5.56 6.40 11.83
N MET A 123 -4.96 5.21 11.90
CA MET A 123 -5.50 4.01 11.28
C MET A 123 -6.67 3.47 12.10
N VAL A 124 -7.89 3.62 11.58
CA VAL A 124 -9.13 3.14 12.22
C VAL A 124 -9.64 1.85 11.59
N TYR A 125 -9.15 1.51 10.39
CA TYR A 125 -9.51 0.30 9.68
C TYR A 125 -8.27 -0.34 9.04
N ALA A 126 -8.07 -1.63 9.33
CA ALA A 126 -7.06 -2.46 8.69
C ALA A 126 -7.68 -3.79 8.24
N HIS A 127 -7.57 -4.10 6.96
CA HIS A 127 -8.00 -5.36 6.38
C HIS A 127 -6.80 -6.03 5.72
N LEU A 128 -6.46 -7.20 6.22
CA LEU A 128 -5.31 -7.98 5.80
C LEU A 128 -5.77 -9.34 5.26
N GLU A 129 -5.61 -9.59 3.96
CA GLU A 129 -6.02 -10.85 3.32
C GLU A 129 -4.80 -11.69 2.90
N LEU A 130 -4.58 -12.79 3.62
CA LEU A 130 -3.42 -13.69 3.44
C LEU A 130 -3.50 -14.58 2.19
N LYS A 131 -4.70 -14.92 1.73
CA LYS A 131 -4.96 -15.97 0.72
C LYS A 131 -4.09 -17.24 0.91
N ARG A 132 -3.83 -17.61 2.17
CA ARG A 132 -3.16 -18.85 2.61
C ARG A 132 -3.70 -19.30 3.97
N THR A 133 -3.50 -20.56 4.33
CA THR A 133 -3.78 -21.07 5.68
C THR A 133 -2.84 -20.38 6.68
N TYR A 134 -3.36 -20.01 7.85
CA TYR A 134 -2.62 -19.34 8.92
C TYR A 134 -2.64 -20.16 10.20
N ASN A 135 -1.58 -20.04 11.01
CA ASN A 135 -1.55 -20.64 12.32
C ASN A 135 -2.18 -19.69 13.35
N LYS A 136 -3.35 -20.06 13.86
CA LYS A 136 -4.05 -19.33 14.93
C LYS A 136 -3.21 -19.19 16.20
N ASP A 137 -2.33 -20.15 16.47
CA ASP A 137 -1.48 -20.15 17.66
C ASP A 137 -0.27 -19.21 17.51
N SER A 138 -0.04 -18.64 16.32
CA SER A 138 1.07 -17.72 16.05
C SER A 138 0.62 -16.26 15.89
N ILE A 139 -0.63 -16.04 15.46
CA ILE A 139 -1.19 -14.70 15.26
C ILE A 139 -1.89 -14.26 16.55
N CYS A 140 -1.55 -13.07 17.07
CA CYS A 140 -2.12 -12.49 18.28
C CYS A 140 -1.90 -13.27 19.60
N TRP A 141 -1.05 -14.31 19.61
CA TRP A 141 -0.86 -15.18 20.78
C TRP A 141 -0.39 -14.45 22.05
N ASP A 142 0.31 -13.33 21.87
CA ASP A 142 0.86 -12.47 22.92
C ASP A 142 0.30 -11.05 22.90
N ILE A 143 -0.82 -10.86 22.21
CA ILE A 143 -1.58 -9.61 22.26
C ILE A 143 -2.63 -9.79 23.36
N PRO A 144 -2.58 -9.00 24.45
CA PRO A 144 -3.65 -9.02 25.44
C PRO A 144 -4.95 -8.57 24.78
N MET A 145 -5.82 -9.54 24.46
CA MET A 145 -7.17 -9.28 23.99
C MET A 145 -7.98 -8.78 25.20
N ILE A 146 -8.43 -7.52 25.13
CA ILE A 146 -9.29 -6.89 26.15
C ILE A 146 -10.71 -7.42 26.00
#